data_AF-A0A397GFD6-F1
#
_entry.id   AF-A0A397GFD6-F1
#
_cell.length_a   1.000
_cell.length_b   1.000
_cell.length_c   1.000
_cell.angle_alpha   90.00
_cell.angle_beta   90.00
_cell.angle_gamma   90.00
#
_symmetry.space_group_name_H-M   'P 1'
#
loop_
_entity.id
_entity.type
_entity.pdbx_description
1 polymer ?
#
loop_
_entity_poly.entity_id
_entity_poly.type
_entity_poly.pdbx_seq_one_letter_code
_entity_poly.pdbx_strand_id
1 'polypeptide(L)'
;MDEQMTSAVFHKIPTICSRCGDNEIKSFGWCQKCETLNFKNKYSNWTSENSALNEIIQWSQEHSLHNCDYLEFINYDNLRGKILIRDLEFTKIYKATWSEGPLLNWDVENKKWTQNKITVVLKRFKNSETISGRFLTQIFRNIKCLTSDSLAEFYGITRHPEGDYMFVMKYYEDGNLYNYLDKNYGIVTWGEIFSILLGVSEGLGRIHKEGTFHSNLHGGNILIEDDIISTDAKVTDTGLHGFSNEPYSPDKIYGVLPFIAPEVFKGEPPSKAVDIYSFGIVMAMMATGEKPFWNKAHDVELAHHICYDNLRPEITQELMSEMPKFYYNLMISCWDPDPRARPSAEVLIGILKDWICSTNDDQSSLDYSEIDQFNNKEEFGWTSIANSSENIDQFNNAEEVRWTSIDKFKSIQKNHDEHYTDINDVGWFFQKSAQEIHAKAIYSGRLIDVSEYQNYFKKHDDD
;
A
#
# COMPACT_ATOMS: atom_id res chain seq x y z
N MET A 1 -48.89 5.62 12.99
CA MET A 1 -47.89 4.55 13.13
C MET A 1 -47.01 4.65 11.91
N ASP A 2 -46.01 5.51 12.06
CA ASP A 2 -44.66 5.54 11.47
C ASP A 2 -44.47 5.18 9.99
N GLU A 3 -44.53 6.21 9.16
CA GLU A 3 -43.70 6.38 7.96
C GLU A 3 -42.82 7.61 8.15
N GLN A 4 -41.72 7.48 8.90
CA GLN A 4 -40.63 8.45 8.94
C GLN A 4 -39.32 7.74 9.28
N MET A 5 -38.57 7.31 8.27
CA MET A 5 -37.10 7.21 8.17
C MET A 5 -36.89 6.68 6.75
N THR A 6 -36.40 7.43 5.76
CA THR A 6 -35.00 7.78 5.58
C THR A 6 -34.89 8.85 4.50
N SER A 7 -34.42 10.04 4.86
CA SER A 7 -33.88 11.02 3.92
C SER A 7 -32.59 11.51 4.56
N ALA A 8 -31.46 10.95 4.13
CA ALA A 8 -30.15 11.50 4.45
C ALA A 8 -30.07 12.86 3.74
N VAL A 9 -30.30 13.93 4.48
CA VAL A 9 -30.11 15.30 4.00
C VAL A 9 -28.61 15.46 3.76
N PHE A 10 -28.18 15.36 2.51
CA PHE A 10 -26.89 15.88 2.06
C PHE A 10 -26.88 17.38 2.39
N HIS A 11 -26.32 17.74 3.53
CA HIS A 11 -26.08 19.13 3.87
C HIS A 11 -25.08 19.65 2.84
N LYS A 12 -25.54 20.54 1.95
CA LYS A 12 -24.65 21.26 1.02
C LYS A 12 -23.50 21.83 1.85
N ILE A 13 -22.27 21.43 1.53
CA ILE A 13 -21.07 22.01 2.13
C ILE A 13 -21.16 23.52 1.89
N PRO A 14 -21.14 24.36 2.95
CA PRO A 14 -21.20 25.79 2.79
C PRO A 14 -20.09 26.24 1.85
N THR A 15 -20.41 27.09 0.88
CA THR A 15 -19.40 27.64 -0.03
C THR A 15 -18.64 28.81 0.59
N ILE A 16 -19.12 29.35 1.73
CA ILE A 16 -18.55 30.52 2.41
C ILE A 16 -18.17 30.18 3.86
N CYS A 17 -16.93 30.44 4.22
CA CYS A 17 -16.39 30.24 5.56
C CYS A 17 -17.09 31.12 6.58
N SER A 18 -17.75 30.50 7.56
CA SER A 18 -18.45 31.20 8.64
C SER A 18 -17.52 31.97 9.60
N ARG A 19 -16.21 31.74 9.53
CA ARG A 19 -15.19 32.41 10.35
C ARG A 19 -14.60 33.66 9.70
N CYS A 20 -14.26 33.60 8.41
CA CYS A 20 -13.58 34.69 7.71
C CYS A 20 -14.34 35.26 6.49
N GLY A 21 -15.47 34.66 6.11
CA GLY A 21 -16.27 35.09 4.96
C GLY A 21 -15.67 34.72 3.60
N ASP A 22 -14.66 33.85 3.56
CA ASP A 22 -13.99 33.43 2.33
C ASP A 22 -14.77 32.37 1.56
N ASN A 23 -14.67 32.34 0.24
CA ASN A 23 -15.48 31.48 -0.64
C ASN A 23 -14.82 30.12 -0.96
N GLU A 24 -13.70 29.80 -0.29
CA GLU A 24 -12.88 28.62 -0.56
C GLU A 24 -12.94 27.61 0.61
N ILE A 25 -14.15 27.18 0.99
CA ILE A 25 -14.28 26.01 1.87
C ILE A 25 -14.08 24.74 1.03
N LYS A 26 -13.19 23.85 1.48
CA LYS A 26 -12.98 22.51 0.96
C LYS A 26 -13.84 21.48 1.71
N SER A 27 -13.58 20.19 1.51
CA SER A 27 -14.28 19.08 2.16
C SER A 27 -14.38 19.27 3.69
N PHE A 28 -15.47 18.81 4.27
CA PHE A 28 -15.72 18.77 5.73
C PHE A 28 -15.66 20.13 6.46
N GLY A 29 -15.78 21.25 5.72
CA GLY A 29 -15.77 22.60 6.29
C GLY A 29 -14.37 23.19 6.46
N TRP A 30 -13.35 22.58 5.86
CA TRP A 30 -11.97 23.06 5.92
C TRP A 30 -11.81 24.42 5.23
N CYS A 31 -11.25 25.40 5.94
CA CYS A 31 -10.90 26.71 5.39
C CYS A 31 -9.41 26.93 5.58
N GLN A 32 -8.64 26.81 4.50
CA GLN A 32 -7.18 26.89 4.53
C GLN A 32 -6.68 28.16 5.23
N LYS A 33 -7.22 29.35 4.88
CA LYS A 33 -6.80 30.61 5.53
C LYS A 33 -7.01 30.61 7.04
N CYS A 34 -8.15 30.11 7.51
CA CYS A 34 -8.45 30.05 8.94
C CYS A 34 -7.53 29.06 9.65
N GLU A 35 -7.32 27.88 9.07
CA GLU A 35 -6.51 26.85 9.70
C GLU A 35 -5.03 27.17 9.69
N THR A 36 -4.49 27.68 8.58
CA THR A 36 -3.12 28.20 8.53
C THR A 36 -2.87 29.27 9.62
N LEU A 37 -3.83 30.18 9.85
CA LEU A 37 -3.72 31.15 10.94
C LEU A 37 -3.76 30.49 12.32
N ASN A 38 -4.66 29.51 12.52
CA ASN A 38 -4.75 28.75 13.76
C ASN A 38 -3.46 27.99 14.07
N PHE A 39 -2.84 27.37 13.06
CA PHE A 39 -1.57 26.67 13.20
C PHE A 39 -0.45 27.64 13.60
N LYS A 40 -0.30 28.76 12.88
CA LYS A 40 0.70 29.80 13.17
C LYS A 40 0.61 30.33 14.61
N ASN A 41 -0.60 30.55 15.10
CA ASN A 41 -0.84 30.99 16.48
C ASN A 41 -0.46 29.94 17.53
N LYS A 42 -0.32 28.67 17.14
CA LYS A 42 0.03 27.55 18.03
C LYS A 42 1.50 27.11 17.91
N TYR A 43 2.29 27.65 16.98
CA TYR A 43 3.69 27.23 16.78
C TYR A 43 4.56 27.40 18.03
N SER A 44 4.29 28.37 18.90
CA SER A 44 5.02 28.52 20.17
C SER A 44 4.60 27.52 21.25
N ASN A 45 3.53 26.75 21.05
CA ASN A 45 2.99 25.83 22.05
C ASN A 45 3.62 24.45 22.01
N TRP A 46 4.40 24.14 20.98
CA TRP A 46 5.05 22.85 20.82
C TRP A 46 6.42 23.00 20.15
N THR A 47 7.29 22.02 20.36
CA THR A 47 8.55 21.88 19.62
C THR A 47 8.91 20.41 19.58
N SER A 48 9.44 19.96 18.44
CA SER A 48 10.01 18.62 18.33
C SER A 48 11.43 18.51 18.88
N GLU A 49 12.03 19.63 19.34
CA GLU A 49 13.47 19.77 19.63
C GLU A 49 14.39 19.63 18.40
N ASN A 50 13.82 19.52 17.20
CA ASN A 50 14.55 19.55 15.94
C ASN A 50 13.96 20.63 15.02
N SER A 51 14.75 21.66 14.71
CA SER A 51 14.26 22.81 13.94
C SER A 51 13.85 22.44 12.52
N ALA A 52 14.61 21.56 11.85
CA ALA A 52 14.28 21.11 10.50
C ALA A 52 12.97 20.29 10.47
N LEU A 53 12.74 19.47 11.51
CA LEU A 53 11.49 18.74 11.64
C LEU A 53 10.31 19.66 11.95
N ASN A 54 10.51 20.69 12.77
CA ASN A 54 9.50 21.72 13.00
C ASN A 54 9.13 22.42 11.69
N GLU A 55 10.11 22.81 10.87
CA GLU A 55 9.88 23.42 9.55
C GLU A 55 9.09 22.51 8.62
N ILE A 56 9.38 21.21 8.60
CA ILE A 56 8.65 20.22 7.81
C ILE A 56 7.18 20.10 8.26
N ILE A 57 6.94 20.00 9.57
CA ILE A 57 5.58 19.92 10.13
C ILE A 57 4.79 21.19 9.81
N GLN A 58 5.39 22.36 10.06
CA GLN A 58 4.77 23.66 9.76
C GLN A 58 4.50 23.80 8.26
N TRP A 59 5.43 23.39 7.40
CA TRP A 59 5.22 23.39 5.96
C TRP A 59 3.98 22.57 5.57
N SER A 60 3.79 21.38 6.14
CA SER A 60 2.59 20.55 5.85
C SER A 60 1.29 21.26 6.27
N GLN A 61 1.29 21.93 7.43
CA GLN A 61 0.14 22.66 7.98
C GLN A 61 -0.20 23.93 7.17
N GLU A 62 0.78 24.54 6.51
CA GLU A 62 0.55 25.73 5.68
C GLU A 62 0.06 25.36 4.26
N HIS A 63 0.39 24.16 3.80
CA HIS A 63 0.03 23.68 2.45
C HIS A 63 -1.17 22.72 2.45
N SER A 64 -1.75 22.45 3.62
CA SER A 64 -2.93 21.60 3.81
C SER A 64 -4.17 22.16 3.10
N LEU A 65 -4.77 21.35 2.24
CA LEU A 65 -6.01 21.67 1.54
C LEU A 65 -7.23 21.01 2.20
N HIS A 66 -7.02 20.05 3.10
CA HIS A 66 -8.06 19.27 3.76
C HIS A 66 -7.73 19.04 5.25
N ASN A 67 -8.66 18.46 5.99
CA ASN A 67 -8.51 18.20 7.43
C ASN A 67 -7.63 16.98 7.77
N CYS A 68 -7.16 16.25 6.76
CA CYS A 68 -6.36 15.04 6.93
C CYS A 68 -5.03 15.05 6.16
N ASP A 69 -4.64 16.18 5.53
CA ASP A 69 -3.46 16.25 4.66
C ASP A 69 -2.27 17.03 5.26
N TYR A 70 -2.19 17.06 6.59
CA TYR A 70 -1.10 17.71 7.33
C TYR A 70 -0.63 16.87 8.52
N LEU A 71 0.57 17.18 9.02
CA LEU A 71 1.11 16.54 10.21
C LEU A 71 0.84 17.36 11.47
N GLU A 72 0.48 16.67 12.54
CA GLU A 72 0.47 17.22 13.90
C GLU A 72 1.74 16.84 14.66
N PHE A 73 2.25 17.76 15.49
CA PHE A 73 3.17 17.36 16.55
C PHE A 73 2.35 16.95 17.78
N ILE A 74 2.18 15.64 17.96
CA ILE A 74 1.29 15.06 18.95
C ILE A 74 2.07 14.86 20.25
N ASN A 75 1.54 15.38 21.35
CA ASN A 75 2.13 15.15 22.67
C ASN A 75 2.10 13.64 23.00
N TYR A 76 3.26 13.08 23.32
CA TYR A 76 3.40 11.66 23.63
C TYR A 76 2.47 11.19 24.75
N ASP A 77 2.18 12.04 25.74
CA ASP A 77 1.29 11.72 26.86
C ASP A 77 -0.18 11.62 26.46
N ASN A 78 -0.58 12.20 25.33
CA ASN A 78 -1.95 12.07 24.79
C ASN A 78 -2.18 10.69 24.15
N LEU A 79 -1.11 9.95 23.88
CA LEU A 79 -1.14 8.59 23.33
C LEU A 79 -1.14 7.57 24.48
N ARG A 80 -2.27 6.92 24.75
CA ARG A 80 -2.44 6.02 25.91
C ARG A 80 -2.36 4.55 25.50
N GLY A 81 -2.08 3.67 26.46
CA GLY A 81 -2.13 2.22 26.25
C GLY A 81 -1.15 1.70 25.19
N LYS A 82 0.10 2.18 25.19
CA LYS A 82 1.12 1.84 24.20
C LYS A 82 1.56 0.38 24.37
N ILE A 83 1.27 -0.47 23.40
CA ILE A 83 1.61 -1.91 23.40
C ILE A 83 2.58 -2.17 22.24
N LEU A 84 3.74 -2.78 22.52
CA LEU A 84 4.70 -3.16 21.47
C LEU A 84 4.12 -4.30 20.62
N ILE A 85 4.00 -4.09 19.32
CA ILE A 85 3.53 -5.08 18.34
C ILE A 85 4.72 -5.79 17.69
N ARG A 86 5.74 -5.03 17.28
CA ARG A 86 6.93 -5.56 16.61
C ARG A 86 8.20 -4.80 17.01
N ASP A 87 9.30 -5.52 17.16
CA ASP A 87 10.65 -4.98 17.28
C ASP A 87 11.46 -5.42 16.05
N LEU A 88 11.66 -4.50 15.12
CA LEU A 88 12.42 -4.70 13.89
C LEU A 88 13.82 -4.10 14.06
N GLU A 89 14.75 -4.39 13.16
CA GLU A 89 16.15 -3.97 13.26
C GLU A 89 16.31 -2.48 13.62
N PHE A 90 15.67 -1.57 12.88
CA PHE A 90 15.78 -0.11 13.03
C PHE A 90 14.48 0.57 13.51
N THR A 91 13.39 -0.20 13.69
CA THR A 91 12.07 0.35 14.02
C THR A 91 11.37 -0.46 15.11
N LYS A 92 10.68 0.20 16.03
CA LYS A 92 9.69 -0.44 16.93
C LYS A 92 8.28 0.03 16.59
N ILE A 93 7.35 -0.91 16.47
CA ILE A 93 5.94 -0.63 16.14
C ILE A 93 5.10 -0.85 17.39
N TYR A 94 4.31 0.15 17.78
CA TYR A 94 3.39 0.07 18.91
C TYR A 94 1.95 0.31 18.47
N LYS A 95 0.99 -0.30 19.15
CA LYS A 95 -0.44 0.05 19.12
C LYS A 95 -0.70 1.05 20.24
N ALA A 96 -1.49 2.08 20.01
CA ALA A 96 -1.90 3.02 21.05
C ALA A 96 -3.30 3.57 20.80
N THR A 97 -3.85 4.26 21.79
CA THR A 97 -5.08 5.04 21.68
C THR A 97 -4.74 6.53 21.68
N TRP A 98 -5.21 7.28 20.70
CA TRP A 98 -5.19 8.73 20.71
C TRP A 98 -6.58 9.25 21.10
N SER A 99 -6.69 9.83 22.31
CA SER A 99 -7.99 10.23 22.87
C SER A 99 -8.60 11.46 22.21
N GLU A 100 -7.76 12.39 21.74
CA GLU A 100 -8.22 13.56 20.99
C GLU A 100 -8.58 13.13 19.57
N GLY A 101 -7.66 12.45 18.87
CA GLY A 101 -7.86 12.05 17.48
C GLY A 101 -7.74 13.22 16.50
N PRO A 102 -7.77 12.94 15.18
CA PRO A 102 -7.62 13.95 14.15
C PRO A 102 -8.85 14.86 14.06
N LEU A 103 -8.70 16.01 13.41
CA LEU A 103 -9.82 16.89 13.09
C LEU A 103 -10.69 16.25 12.02
N LEU A 104 -11.98 16.04 12.30
CA LEU A 104 -12.89 15.33 11.40
C LEU A 104 -13.81 16.28 10.62
N ASN A 105 -14.72 16.97 11.30
CA ASN A 105 -15.69 17.85 10.66
C ASN A 105 -15.77 19.19 11.39
N TRP A 106 -15.93 20.29 10.65
CA TRP A 106 -16.19 21.58 11.25
C TRP A 106 -17.67 21.68 11.66
N ASP A 107 -17.93 21.70 12.95
CA ASP A 107 -19.24 21.97 13.52
C ASP A 107 -19.50 23.48 13.45
N VAL A 108 -20.36 23.89 12.52
CA VAL A 108 -20.70 25.30 12.26
C VAL A 108 -21.43 25.94 13.44
N GLU A 109 -22.29 25.18 14.13
CA GLU A 109 -23.11 25.69 15.24
C GLU A 109 -22.24 25.94 16.47
N ASN A 110 -21.41 24.95 16.83
CA ASN A 110 -20.52 25.04 17.98
C ASN A 110 -19.19 25.73 17.68
N LYS A 111 -18.92 26.06 16.42
CA LYS A 111 -17.68 26.70 15.92
C LYS A 111 -16.42 25.97 16.39
N LYS A 112 -16.42 24.65 16.27
CA LYS A 112 -15.30 23.79 16.67
C LYS A 112 -15.16 22.60 15.74
N TRP A 113 -13.97 22.01 15.69
CA TRP A 113 -13.78 20.72 15.04
C TRP A 113 -14.36 19.60 15.90
N THR A 114 -15.01 18.64 15.25
CA THR A 114 -15.30 17.35 15.85
C THR A 114 -14.06 16.47 15.79
N GLN A 115 -13.87 15.70 16.84
CA GLN A 115 -12.71 14.85 17.05
C GLN A 115 -13.17 13.62 17.82
N ASN A 116 -12.69 12.45 17.42
CA ASN A 116 -13.05 11.19 18.04
C ASN A 116 -11.79 10.45 18.45
N LYS A 117 -11.88 9.77 19.60
CA LYS A 117 -10.85 8.83 20.03
C LYS A 117 -10.67 7.75 18.96
N ILE A 118 -9.42 7.51 18.57
CA ILE A 118 -9.05 6.46 17.60
C ILE A 118 -7.91 5.58 18.11
N THR A 119 -7.78 4.41 17.50
CA THR A 119 -6.61 3.54 17.63
C THR A 119 -5.58 3.93 16.57
N VAL A 120 -4.31 4.01 16.97
CA VAL A 120 -3.20 4.43 16.10
C VAL A 120 -2.02 3.47 16.21
N VAL A 121 -1.20 3.46 15.15
CA VAL A 121 0.14 2.87 15.16
C VAL A 121 1.16 3.94 15.51
N LEU A 122 2.09 3.60 16.41
CA LEU A 122 3.28 4.40 16.66
C LEU A 122 4.50 3.70 16.08
N LYS A 123 5.07 4.25 15.02
CA LYS A 123 6.29 3.74 14.39
C LYS A 123 7.50 4.51 14.92
N ARG A 124 8.20 3.95 15.90
CA ARG A 124 9.42 4.53 16.52
C ARG A 124 10.65 4.19 15.71
N PHE A 125 11.41 5.21 15.32
CA PHE A 125 12.70 5.04 14.65
C PHE A 125 13.81 5.03 15.69
N LYS A 126 14.58 3.94 15.74
CA LYS A 126 15.66 3.78 16.73
C LYS A 126 16.80 4.76 16.44
N ASN A 127 17.35 5.38 17.48
CA ASN A 127 18.46 6.34 17.39
C ASN A 127 18.12 7.56 16.51
N SER A 128 16.87 8.01 16.58
CA SER A 128 16.39 9.15 15.79
C SER A 128 16.57 10.49 16.50
N GLU A 129 17.16 10.53 17.69
CA GLU A 129 17.61 11.78 18.33
C GLU A 129 18.52 12.61 17.42
N THR A 130 19.34 11.94 16.60
CA THR A 130 20.23 12.55 15.61
C THR A 130 19.76 12.20 14.19
N ILE A 131 18.62 12.73 13.76
CA ILE A 131 18.11 12.51 12.40
C ILE A 131 19.10 13.05 11.35
N SER A 132 19.46 12.21 10.36
CA SER A 132 20.28 12.61 9.23
C SER A 132 19.50 13.47 8.22
N GLY A 133 20.21 14.32 7.47
CA GLY A 133 19.59 15.10 6.38
C GLY A 133 18.94 14.22 5.30
N ARG A 134 19.48 13.01 5.08
CA ARG A 134 18.88 12.00 4.21
C ARG A 134 17.50 11.59 4.73
N PHE A 135 17.39 11.27 6.02
CA PHE A 135 16.12 10.83 6.59
C PHE A 135 15.10 11.98 6.62
N LEU A 136 15.50 13.21 6.95
CA LEU A 136 14.63 14.39 6.83
C LEU A 136 14.09 14.56 5.40
N THR A 137 14.91 14.32 4.38
CA THR A 137 14.48 14.34 2.98
C THR A 137 13.45 13.26 2.69
N GLN A 138 13.60 12.06 3.26
CA GLN A 138 12.61 10.98 3.13
C GLN A 138 11.29 11.35 3.80
N ILE A 139 11.32 11.91 5.03
CA ILE A 139 10.12 12.41 5.71
C ILE A 139 9.41 13.45 4.84
N PHE A 140 10.14 14.43 4.30
CA PHE A 140 9.55 15.47 3.47
C PHE A 140 8.91 14.91 2.19
N ARG A 141 9.50 13.89 1.56
CA ARG A 141 8.91 13.21 0.40
C ARG A 141 7.62 12.46 0.76
N ASN A 142 7.63 11.74 1.88
CA ASN A 142 6.45 11.05 2.39
C ASN A 142 5.28 12.03 2.62
N ILE A 143 5.58 13.21 3.17
CA ILE A 143 4.57 14.26 3.43
C ILE A 143 3.90 14.78 2.16
N LYS A 144 4.65 14.91 1.06
CA LYS A 144 4.05 15.32 -0.23
C LYS A 144 3.01 14.33 -0.75
N CYS A 145 3.02 13.10 -0.23
CA CYS A 145 2.12 12.04 -0.63
C CYS A 145 0.95 11.84 0.36
N LEU A 146 0.76 12.69 1.38
CA LEU A 146 -0.31 12.53 2.38
C LEU A 146 -1.74 12.62 1.82
N THR A 147 -1.90 13.15 0.61
CA THR A 147 -3.19 13.54 0.02
C THR A 147 -3.83 12.43 -0.84
N SER A 148 -3.57 11.15 -0.58
CA SER A 148 -4.08 10.07 -1.43
C SER A 148 -4.71 8.96 -0.59
N ASP A 149 -5.96 8.64 -0.93
CA ASP A 149 -6.72 7.56 -0.31
C ASP A 149 -6.10 6.19 -0.55
N SER A 150 -5.15 6.06 -1.49
CA SER A 150 -4.44 4.81 -1.80
C SER A 150 -3.09 4.72 -1.07
N LEU A 151 -2.80 5.67 -0.18
CA LEU A 151 -1.63 5.69 0.71
C LEU A 151 -2.06 5.61 2.17
N ALA A 152 -1.19 5.07 3.02
CA ALA A 152 -1.49 4.95 4.45
C ALA A 152 -1.63 6.32 5.10
N GLU A 153 -2.63 6.49 5.96
CA GLU A 153 -2.88 7.76 6.65
C GLU A 153 -1.82 8.03 7.74
N PHE A 154 -1.18 9.20 7.68
CA PHE A 154 -0.25 9.69 8.69
C PHE A 154 -0.85 10.93 9.37
N TYR A 155 -1.07 10.84 10.68
CA TYR A 155 -1.64 11.94 11.45
C TYR A 155 -0.58 12.91 11.97
N GLY A 156 0.65 12.44 12.17
CA GLY A 156 1.66 13.29 12.76
C GLY A 156 2.90 12.59 13.27
N ILE A 157 3.64 13.34 14.07
CA ILE A 157 4.89 12.95 14.69
C ILE A 157 4.79 13.19 16.18
N THR A 158 5.33 12.27 16.96
CA THR A 158 5.52 12.44 18.40
C THR A 158 6.97 12.14 18.76
N ARG A 159 7.37 12.50 19.98
CA ARG A 159 8.71 12.23 20.49
C ARG A 159 8.62 11.36 21.75
N HIS A 160 9.28 10.22 21.71
CA HIS A 160 9.42 9.32 22.84
C HIS A 160 10.20 10.01 23.97
N PRO A 161 9.92 9.72 25.26
CA PRO A 161 10.68 10.29 26.39
C PRO A 161 12.18 9.97 26.37
N GLU A 162 12.56 8.89 25.69
CA GLU A 162 13.97 8.50 25.45
C GLU A 162 14.59 9.23 24.26
N GLY A 163 13.91 10.21 23.64
CA GLY A 163 14.48 11.07 22.61
C GLY A 163 14.13 10.71 21.16
N ASP A 164 13.81 9.43 20.89
CA ASP A 164 13.44 8.97 19.54
C ASP A 164 12.12 9.57 19.04
N TYR A 165 12.06 9.89 17.76
CA TYR A 165 10.82 10.26 17.07
C TYR A 165 10.00 9.04 16.67
N MET A 166 8.68 9.24 16.66
CA MET A 166 7.72 8.23 16.23
C MET A 166 6.70 8.85 15.30
N PHE A 167 6.34 8.14 14.24
CA PHE A 167 5.17 8.49 13.44
C PHE A 167 3.90 7.98 14.10
N VAL A 168 2.84 8.78 14.01
CA VAL A 168 1.49 8.44 14.44
C VAL A 168 0.64 8.23 13.19
N MET A 169 0.15 7.01 12.99
CA MET A 169 -0.50 6.57 11.76
C MET A 169 -1.84 5.89 12.07
N LYS A 170 -2.72 5.81 11.07
CA LYS A 170 -3.92 4.96 11.18
C LYS A 170 -3.53 3.53 11.49
N TYR A 171 -4.32 2.90 12.36
CA TYR A 171 -4.22 1.47 12.61
C TYR A 171 -5.17 0.73 11.67
N TYR A 172 -4.60 -0.14 10.85
CA TYR A 172 -5.33 -1.00 9.91
C TYR A 172 -5.55 -2.35 10.58
N GLU A 173 -6.82 -2.70 10.82
CA GLU A 173 -7.21 -3.90 11.59
C GLU A 173 -6.82 -5.20 10.86
N ASP A 174 -6.93 -5.24 9.53
CA ASP A 174 -6.54 -6.40 8.71
C ASP A 174 -5.03 -6.50 8.45
N GLY A 175 -4.26 -5.54 8.99
CA GLY A 175 -2.81 -5.55 8.95
C GLY A 175 -2.25 -5.32 7.55
N ASN A 176 -1.18 -6.04 7.21
CA ASN A 176 -0.55 -5.96 5.90
C ASN A 176 -0.96 -7.12 5.00
N LEU A 177 -0.61 -7.04 3.71
CA LEU A 177 -1.02 -8.03 2.71
C LEU A 177 -0.58 -9.46 3.06
N TYR A 178 0.56 -9.66 3.73
CA TYR A 178 0.92 -10.99 4.23
C TYR A 178 -0.09 -11.49 5.28
N ASN A 179 -0.49 -10.63 6.21
CA ASN A 179 -1.48 -10.97 7.24
C ASN A 179 -2.85 -11.27 6.62
N TYR A 180 -3.26 -10.46 5.64
CA TYR A 180 -4.52 -10.64 4.93
C TYR A 180 -4.57 -11.98 4.17
N LEU A 181 -3.53 -12.31 3.39
CA LEU A 181 -3.45 -13.57 2.67
C LEU A 181 -3.35 -14.79 3.60
N ASP A 182 -2.60 -14.68 4.70
CA ASP A 182 -2.49 -15.74 5.71
C ASP A 182 -3.87 -16.00 6.39
N LYS A 183 -4.69 -14.95 6.60
CA LYS A 183 -6.04 -15.03 7.21
C LYS A 183 -7.10 -15.55 6.23
N ASN A 184 -7.03 -15.16 4.96
CA ASN A 184 -8.04 -15.43 3.94
C ASN A 184 -7.55 -16.45 2.88
N TYR A 185 -6.61 -17.33 3.25
CA TYR A 185 -5.99 -18.28 2.34
C TYR A 185 -7.04 -19.14 1.60
N GLY A 186 -6.98 -19.12 0.27
CA GLY A 186 -7.89 -19.87 -0.61
C GLY A 186 -9.29 -19.27 -0.77
N ILE A 187 -9.56 -18.08 -0.23
CA ILE A 187 -10.88 -17.44 -0.23
C ILE A 187 -10.90 -16.13 -1.05
N VAL A 188 -9.73 -15.54 -1.33
CA VAL A 188 -9.62 -14.27 -2.07
C VAL A 188 -10.06 -14.41 -3.54
N THR A 189 -10.97 -13.56 -3.97
CA THR A 189 -11.56 -13.53 -5.32
C THR A 189 -10.77 -12.64 -6.29
N TRP A 190 -10.98 -12.80 -7.60
CA TRP A 190 -10.35 -11.93 -8.60
C TRP A 190 -10.76 -10.46 -8.47
N GLY A 191 -12.02 -10.18 -8.10
CA GLY A 191 -12.47 -8.82 -7.84
C GLY A 191 -11.68 -8.16 -6.71
N GLU A 192 -11.49 -8.86 -5.59
CA GLU A 192 -10.66 -8.39 -4.48
C GLU A 192 -9.19 -8.22 -4.88
N ILE A 193 -8.64 -9.17 -5.66
CA ILE A 193 -7.29 -9.06 -6.22
C ILE A 193 -7.17 -7.77 -7.04
N PHE A 194 -8.13 -7.48 -7.93
CA PHE A 194 -8.09 -6.29 -8.77
C PHE A 194 -8.23 -5.01 -7.96
N SER A 195 -9.12 -4.96 -6.97
CA SER A 195 -9.27 -3.81 -6.06
C SER A 195 -7.99 -3.54 -5.26
N ILE A 196 -7.37 -4.58 -4.71
CA ILE A 196 -6.08 -4.46 -4.01
C ILE A 196 -5.00 -3.93 -4.97
N LEU A 197 -4.88 -4.52 -6.15
CA LEU A 197 -3.88 -4.10 -7.14
C LEU A 197 -4.14 -2.67 -7.63
N LEU A 198 -5.41 -2.26 -7.78
CA LEU A 198 -5.77 -0.90 -8.15
C LEU A 198 -5.27 0.08 -7.06
N GLY A 199 -5.61 -0.16 -5.80
CA GLY A 199 -5.13 0.66 -4.68
C GLY A 199 -3.59 0.75 -4.63
N VAL A 200 -2.89 -0.36 -4.85
CA VAL A 200 -1.42 -0.34 -4.93
C VAL A 200 -0.93 0.52 -6.11
N SER A 201 -1.52 0.36 -7.30
CA SER A 201 -1.13 1.11 -8.50
C SER A 201 -1.41 2.62 -8.37
N GLU A 202 -2.53 3.01 -7.76
CA GLU A 202 -2.87 4.40 -7.49
C GLU A 202 -1.91 5.03 -6.47
N GLY A 203 -1.54 4.28 -5.43
CA GLY A 203 -0.53 4.68 -4.47
C GLY A 203 0.82 4.94 -5.14
N LEU A 204 1.26 4.02 -6.03
CA LEU A 204 2.46 4.22 -6.84
C LEU A 204 2.34 5.41 -7.79
N GLY A 205 1.19 5.58 -8.46
CA GLY A 205 0.91 6.70 -9.34
C GLY A 205 1.06 8.04 -8.63
N ARG A 206 0.54 8.17 -7.41
CA ARG A 206 0.69 9.36 -6.56
C ARG A 206 2.16 9.66 -6.26
N ILE A 207 2.93 8.65 -5.84
CA ILE A 207 4.36 8.76 -5.53
C ILE A 207 5.15 9.17 -6.79
N HIS A 208 4.84 8.55 -7.93
CA HIS A 208 5.49 8.80 -9.21
C HIS A 208 5.21 10.22 -9.72
N LYS A 209 4.01 10.75 -9.50
CA LYS A 209 3.62 12.13 -9.87
C LYS A 209 4.46 13.19 -9.15
N GLU A 210 4.92 12.92 -7.92
CA GLU A 210 5.86 13.79 -7.18
C GLU A 210 7.32 13.67 -7.67
N GLY A 211 7.58 12.92 -8.74
CA GLY A 211 8.91 12.74 -9.31
C GLY A 211 9.80 11.80 -8.51
N THR A 212 9.23 10.97 -7.64
CA THR A 212 9.96 9.97 -6.84
C THR A 212 9.41 8.55 -7.08
N PHE A 213 9.90 7.57 -6.33
CA PHE A 213 9.52 6.16 -6.41
C PHE A 213 9.67 5.51 -5.03
N HIS A 214 8.92 4.44 -4.78
CA HIS A 214 8.79 3.79 -3.49
C HIS A 214 10.07 3.03 -3.08
N SER A 215 10.68 2.31 -4.01
CA SER A 215 11.93 1.52 -3.90
C SER A 215 11.93 0.32 -2.93
N ASN A 216 10.90 0.19 -2.09
CA ASN A 216 10.75 -0.94 -1.16
C ASN A 216 9.29 -1.43 -1.08
N LEU A 217 8.64 -1.60 -2.23
CA LEU A 217 7.27 -2.12 -2.28
C LEU A 217 7.30 -3.63 -2.08
N HIS A 218 6.55 -4.14 -1.11
CA HIS A 218 6.35 -5.57 -0.87
C HIS A 218 5.08 -5.75 -0.02
N GLY A 219 4.60 -6.99 0.15
CA GLY A 219 3.38 -7.27 0.93
C GLY A 219 3.40 -6.80 2.39
N GLY A 220 4.58 -6.49 2.94
CA GLY A 220 4.71 -5.92 4.29
C GLY A 220 4.41 -4.42 4.35
N ASN A 221 4.51 -3.73 3.22
CA ASN A 221 4.28 -2.29 3.03
C ASN A 221 2.99 -1.99 2.24
N ILE A 222 2.11 -2.99 2.12
CA ILE A 222 0.76 -2.85 1.59
C ILE A 222 -0.17 -3.17 2.75
N LEU A 223 -0.87 -2.16 3.27
CA LEU A 223 -1.86 -2.31 4.34
C LEU A 223 -3.23 -2.56 3.72
N ILE A 224 -4.04 -3.39 4.38
CA ILE A 224 -5.37 -3.76 3.90
C ILE A 224 -6.44 -3.19 4.82
N GLU A 225 -7.49 -2.67 4.21
CA GLU A 225 -8.74 -2.26 4.86
C GLU A 225 -9.86 -3.05 4.19
N ASP A 226 -10.34 -4.09 4.88
CA ASP A 226 -11.31 -5.03 4.34
C ASP A 226 -12.68 -4.79 4.99
N ASP A 227 -13.56 -4.15 4.23
CA ASP A 227 -14.93 -3.84 4.65
C ASP A 227 -15.94 -4.71 3.88
N ILE A 228 -17.18 -4.77 4.37
CA ILE A 228 -18.26 -5.61 3.82
C ILE A 228 -18.48 -5.42 2.31
N ILE A 229 -18.17 -4.25 1.80
CA ILE A 229 -18.45 -3.82 0.41
C ILE A 229 -17.19 -3.64 -0.44
N SER A 230 -15.99 -3.60 0.16
CA SER A 230 -14.76 -3.31 -0.57
C SER A 230 -13.52 -3.71 0.21
N THR A 231 -12.55 -4.28 -0.50
CA THR A 231 -11.20 -4.50 0.02
C THR A 231 -10.25 -3.49 -0.62
N ASP A 232 -9.75 -2.57 0.20
CA ASP A 232 -8.84 -1.51 -0.22
C ASP A 232 -7.41 -1.81 0.21
N ALA A 233 -6.46 -1.42 -0.65
CA ALA A 233 -5.04 -1.47 -0.34
C ALA A 233 -4.44 -0.08 -0.20
N LYS A 234 -3.64 0.12 0.85
CA LYS A 234 -2.94 1.38 1.13
C LYS A 234 -1.42 1.15 1.13
N VAL A 235 -0.69 1.82 0.24
CA VAL A 235 0.78 1.74 0.23
C VAL A 235 1.33 2.57 1.39
N THR A 236 2.24 2.00 2.17
CA THR A 236 2.88 2.66 3.33
C THR A 236 4.40 2.70 3.18
N ASP A 237 5.11 3.38 4.10
CA ASP A 237 6.58 3.47 4.11
C ASP A 237 7.18 4.09 2.84
N THR A 238 6.48 5.07 2.26
CA THR A 238 6.85 5.73 1.00
C THR A 238 8.23 6.41 1.08
N GLY A 239 9.26 5.70 0.65
CA GLY A 239 10.65 6.16 0.67
C GLY A 239 11.31 6.25 2.05
N LEU A 240 10.70 5.69 3.11
CA LEU A 240 11.24 5.70 4.48
C LEU A 240 11.97 4.40 4.77
N HIS A 241 13.28 4.39 4.53
CA HIS A 241 14.08 3.16 4.66
C HIS A 241 15.49 3.42 5.17
N GLY A 242 16.00 2.46 5.94
CA GLY A 242 17.32 2.51 6.57
C GLY A 242 17.33 3.20 7.94
N PHE A 243 18.51 3.33 8.53
CA PHE A 243 18.71 3.97 9.82
C PHE A 243 18.49 5.48 9.75
N SER A 244 17.78 6.04 10.72
CA SER A 244 17.46 7.48 10.78
C SER A 244 18.68 8.37 10.95
N ASN A 245 19.78 7.83 11.50
CA ASN A 245 21.03 8.56 11.76
C ASN A 245 22.14 8.27 10.75
N GLU A 246 21.98 7.30 9.84
CA GLU A 246 23.02 6.99 8.86
C GLU A 246 23.00 7.96 7.67
N PRO A 247 24.20 8.31 7.14
CA PRO A 247 24.31 9.06 5.90
C PRO A 247 23.94 8.19 4.69
N TYR A 248 23.73 8.84 3.55
CA TYR A 248 23.51 8.12 2.29
C TYR A 248 24.74 7.29 1.91
N SER A 249 24.55 6.00 1.64
CA SER A 249 25.54 5.12 1.02
C SER A 249 25.00 4.60 -0.31
N PRO A 250 25.71 4.80 -1.44
CA PRO A 250 25.28 4.28 -2.74
C PRO A 250 25.35 2.75 -2.81
N ASP A 251 26.28 2.14 -2.06
CA ASP A 251 26.51 0.68 -2.07
C ASP A 251 25.52 -0.09 -1.19
N LYS A 252 24.62 0.59 -0.48
CA LYS A 252 23.66 -0.03 0.43
C LYS A 252 22.24 0.27 -0.03
N ILE A 253 21.51 -0.78 -0.38
CA ILE A 253 20.09 -0.72 -0.66
C ILE A 253 19.32 -1.30 0.52
N TYR A 254 18.08 -0.88 0.69
CA TYR A 254 17.20 -1.44 1.69
C TYR A 254 16.00 -2.04 1.00
N GLY A 255 15.72 -3.31 1.27
CA GLY A 255 14.51 -3.93 0.76
C GLY A 255 14.37 -5.42 1.05
N VAL A 256 13.39 -6.04 0.39
CA VAL A 256 13.10 -7.47 0.47
C VAL A 256 13.52 -8.12 -0.85
N LEU A 257 14.52 -9.00 -0.80
CA LEU A 257 15.26 -9.48 -1.99
C LEU A 257 14.37 -9.88 -3.18
N PRO A 258 13.34 -10.74 -3.04
CA PRO A 258 12.45 -11.10 -4.15
C PRO A 258 11.76 -9.93 -4.87
N PHE A 259 11.59 -8.78 -4.22
CA PHE A 259 10.90 -7.62 -4.78
C PHE A 259 11.88 -6.59 -5.37
N ILE A 260 13.20 -6.76 -5.17
CA ILE A 260 14.20 -5.83 -5.68
C ILE A 260 14.46 -6.12 -7.15
N ALA A 261 14.31 -5.10 -8.00
CA ALA A 261 14.47 -5.22 -9.44
C ALA A 261 15.93 -5.57 -9.83
N PRO A 262 16.15 -6.37 -10.89
CA PRO A 262 17.47 -6.83 -11.33
C PRO A 262 18.50 -5.71 -11.53
N GLU A 263 18.07 -4.59 -12.14
CA GLU A 263 18.93 -3.45 -12.43
C GLU A 263 19.53 -2.80 -11.17
N VAL A 264 18.83 -2.89 -10.02
CA VAL A 264 19.31 -2.36 -8.75
C VAL A 264 20.50 -3.16 -8.24
N PHE A 265 20.46 -4.49 -8.34
CA PHE A 265 21.60 -5.35 -7.98
C PHE A 265 22.78 -5.17 -8.93
N LYS A 266 22.52 -4.84 -10.20
CA LYS A 266 23.54 -4.53 -11.21
C LYS A 266 24.19 -3.15 -11.00
N GLY A 267 23.69 -2.35 -10.06
CA GLY A 267 24.22 -1.01 -9.77
C GLY A 267 23.78 0.05 -10.78
N GLU A 268 22.76 -0.23 -11.59
CA GLU A 268 22.19 0.75 -12.50
C GLU A 268 21.36 1.78 -11.72
N PRO A 269 21.30 3.04 -12.17
CA PRO A 269 20.48 4.06 -11.51
C PRO A 269 19.00 3.64 -11.47
N PRO A 270 18.38 3.54 -10.29
CA PRO A 270 16.98 3.15 -10.19
C PRO A 270 16.07 4.22 -10.78
N SER A 271 14.95 3.77 -11.36
CA SER A 271 13.88 4.61 -11.88
C SER A 271 12.54 4.16 -11.29
N LYS A 272 11.44 4.83 -11.65
CA LYS A 272 10.07 4.42 -11.30
C LYS A 272 9.75 2.97 -11.67
N ALA A 273 10.44 2.42 -12.67
CA ALA A 273 10.25 1.04 -13.12
C ALA A 273 10.63 -0.03 -12.08
N VAL A 274 11.41 0.31 -11.04
CA VAL A 274 11.72 -0.65 -9.96
C VAL A 274 10.48 -0.96 -9.11
N ASP A 275 9.57 0.01 -8.96
CA ASP A 275 8.30 -0.19 -8.25
C ASP A 275 7.37 -1.07 -9.08
N ILE A 276 7.41 -0.95 -10.41
CA ILE A 276 6.60 -1.76 -11.32
C ILE A 276 7.07 -3.21 -11.32
N TYR A 277 8.39 -3.45 -11.25
CA TYR A 277 8.91 -4.80 -11.00
C TYR A 277 8.36 -5.38 -9.69
N SER A 278 8.43 -4.60 -8.61
CA SER A 278 7.91 -5.00 -7.30
C SER A 278 6.41 -5.30 -7.37
N PHE A 279 5.65 -4.50 -8.13
CA PHE A 279 4.22 -4.71 -8.39
C PHE A 279 3.95 -6.05 -9.10
N GLY A 280 4.75 -6.41 -10.11
CA GLY A 280 4.66 -7.72 -10.77
C GLY A 280 4.90 -8.89 -9.81
N ILE A 281 5.83 -8.75 -8.86
CA ILE A 281 6.06 -9.74 -7.81
C ILE A 281 4.87 -9.81 -6.84
N VAL A 282 4.23 -8.68 -6.52
CA VAL A 282 2.96 -8.65 -5.75
C VAL A 282 1.85 -9.38 -6.52
N MET A 283 1.70 -9.14 -7.83
CA MET A 283 0.71 -9.87 -8.65
C MET A 283 0.93 -11.39 -8.59
N ALA A 284 2.18 -11.85 -8.75
CA ALA A 284 2.48 -13.28 -8.64
C ALA A 284 2.09 -13.86 -7.27
N MET A 285 2.39 -13.14 -6.18
CA MET A 285 2.02 -13.54 -4.82
C MET A 285 0.49 -13.58 -4.63
N MET A 286 -0.25 -12.62 -5.20
CA MET A 286 -1.72 -12.61 -5.13
C MET A 286 -2.32 -13.81 -5.89
N ALA A 287 -1.73 -14.15 -7.04
CA ALA A 287 -2.22 -15.26 -7.85
C ALA A 287 -1.89 -16.64 -7.25
N THR A 288 -0.73 -16.79 -6.60
CA THR A 288 -0.33 -18.07 -6.01
C THR A 288 -0.84 -18.24 -4.58
N GLY A 289 -1.14 -17.15 -3.88
CA GLY A 289 -1.33 -17.15 -2.43
C GLY A 289 -0.03 -17.38 -1.64
N GLU A 290 1.12 -17.46 -2.32
CA GLU A 290 2.39 -17.85 -1.73
C GLU A 290 3.42 -16.71 -1.76
N LYS A 291 4.24 -16.65 -0.70
CA LYS A 291 5.32 -15.67 -0.64
C LYS A 291 6.37 -16.00 -1.74
N PRO A 292 6.90 -14.99 -2.46
CA PRO A 292 7.79 -15.25 -3.59
C PRO A 292 9.09 -15.93 -3.13
N PHE A 293 9.48 -17.01 -3.80
CA PHE A 293 10.66 -17.83 -3.48
C PHE A 293 10.70 -18.39 -2.05
N TRP A 294 9.54 -18.70 -1.46
CA TRP A 294 9.42 -19.27 -0.10
C TRP A 294 10.28 -20.51 0.13
N ASN A 295 10.59 -21.27 -0.92
CA ASN A 295 11.38 -22.49 -0.89
C ASN A 295 12.89 -22.28 -1.12
N LYS A 296 13.38 -21.04 -1.20
CA LYS A 296 14.78 -20.73 -1.46
C LYS A 296 15.38 -19.84 -0.37
N ALA A 297 16.69 -19.92 -0.21
CA ALA A 297 17.42 -18.94 0.60
C ALA A 297 17.32 -17.55 -0.05
N HIS A 298 17.10 -16.51 0.75
CA HIS A 298 17.18 -15.13 0.25
C HIS A 298 18.62 -14.64 0.43
N ASP A 299 19.51 -15.03 -0.48
CA ASP A 299 20.93 -14.71 -0.46
C ASP A 299 21.45 -14.26 -1.84
N VAL A 300 22.77 -14.10 -1.96
CA VAL A 300 23.42 -13.60 -3.19
C VAL A 300 23.22 -14.52 -4.40
N GLU A 301 23.06 -15.84 -4.18
CA GLU A 301 22.81 -16.82 -5.25
C GLU A 301 21.41 -16.63 -5.85
N LEU A 302 20.39 -16.43 -5.01
CA LEU A 302 19.04 -16.11 -5.51
C LEU A 302 19.05 -14.80 -6.33
N ALA A 303 19.76 -13.77 -5.87
CA ALA A 303 19.86 -12.51 -6.61
C ALA A 303 20.61 -12.68 -7.94
N HIS A 304 21.65 -13.51 -7.99
CA HIS A 304 22.33 -13.87 -9.23
C HIS A 304 21.35 -14.50 -10.23
N HIS A 305 20.59 -15.52 -9.81
CA HIS A 305 19.60 -16.16 -10.68
C HIS A 305 18.51 -15.20 -11.16
N ILE A 306 18.05 -14.27 -10.32
CA ILE A 306 17.10 -13.22 -10.73
C ILE A 306 17.70 -12.32 -11.81
N CYS A 307 18.99 -11.96 -11.67
CA CYS A 307 19.68 -11.00 -12.53
C CYS A 307 20.14 -11.57 -13.88
N TYR A 308 20.57 -12.83 -13.89
CA TYR A 308 21.29 -13.44 -15.02
C TYR A 308 20.52 -14.60 -15.67
N ASP A 309 19.80 -15.41 -14.88
CA ASP A 309 18.97 -16.50 -15.40
C ASP A 309 17.52 -16.10 -15.63
N ASN A 310 17.20 -14.83 -15.37
CA ASN A 310 15.84 -14.29 -15.41
C ASN A 310 14.86 -15.07 -14.52
N LEU A 311 15.34 -15.59 -13.38
CA LEU A 311 14.51 -16.35 -12.46
C LEU A 311 13.36 -15.47 -11.92
N ARG A 312 12.14 -16.02 -11.87
CA ARG A 312 10.93 -15.38 -11.35
C ARG A 312 10.18 -16.34 -10.41
N PRO A 313 9.27 -15.83 -9.55
CA PRO A 313 8.37 -16.68 -8.78
C PRO A 313 7.70 -17.74 -9.66
N GLU A 314 7.65 -18.97 -9.16
CA GLU A 314 7.12 -20.10 -9.90
C GLU A 314 5.60 -19.98 -10.06
N ILE A 315 5.12 -19.99 -11.30
CA ILE A 315 3.71 -20.14 -11.65
C ILE A 315 3.55 -21.55 -12.22
N THR A 316 2.89 -22.43 -11.47
CA THR A 316 2.70 -23.82 -11.89
C THR A 316 1.85 -23.91 -13.15
N GLN A 317 2.03 -24.98 -13.94
CA GLN A 317 1.22 -25.18 -15.15
C GLN A 317 -0.28 -25.28 -14.85
N GLU A 318 -0.63 -25.83 -13.69
CA GLU A 318 -2.01 -25.91 -13.18
C GLU A 318 -2.58 -24.50 -12.94
N LEU A 319 -1.90 -23.68 -12.13
CA LEU A 319 -2.33 -22.32 -11.85
C LEU A 319 -2.38 -21.46 -13.12
N MET A 320 -1.41 -21.61 -14.02
CA MET A 320 -1.39 -20.89 -15.30
C MET A 320 -2.60 -21.23 -16.18
N SER A 321 -3.15 -22.44 -16.08
CA SER A 321 -4.34 -22.85 -16.84
C SER A 321 -5.65 -22.29 -16.27
N GLU A 322 -5.66 -21.92 -14.98
CA GLU A 322 -6.82 -21.35 -14.28
C GLU A 322 -6.78 -19.82 -14.22
N MET A 323 -5.59 -19.23 -14.26
CA MET A 323 -5.37 -17.79 -14.23
C MET A 323 -5.88 -17.11 -15.51
N PRO A 324 -6.60 -15.97 -15.40
CA PRO A 324 -6.97 -15.18 -16.56
C PRO A 324 -5.73 -14.76 -17.37
N LYS A 325 -5.75 -15.01 -18.68
CA LYS A 325 -4.60 -14.77 -19.55
C LYS A 325 -4.16 -13.29 -19.56
N PHE A 326 -5.11 -12.36 -19.48
CA PHE A 326 -4.81 -10.93 -19.39
C PHE A 326 -4.03 -10.59 -18.11
N TYR A 327 -4.34 -11.25 -17.00
CA TYR A 327 -3.64 -11.06 -15.72
C TYR A 327 -2.21 -11.58 -15.80
N TYR A 328 -2.04 -12.80 -16.32
CA TYR A 328 -0.73 -13.39 -16.54
C TYR A 328 0.14 -12.48 -17.41
N ASN A 329 -0.40 -11.98 -18.52
CA ASN A 329 0.31 -11.10 -19.45
C ASN A 329 0.75 -9.79 -18.76
N LEU A 330 -0.14 -9.15 -17.99
CA LEU A 330 0.22 -7.93 -17.28
C LEU A 330 1.30 -8.19 -16.21
N MET A 331 1.16 -9.26 -15.44
CA MET A 331 2.13 -9.68 -14.43
C MET A 331 3.52 -9.86 -15.06
N ILE A 332 3.61 -10.57 -16.19
CA ILE A 332 4.91 -10.78 -16.84
C ILE A 332 5.49 -9.52 -17.48
N SER A 333 4.66 -8.59 -17.94
CA SER A 333 5.12 -7.27 -18.40
C SER A 333 5.64 -6.40 -17.25
N CYS A 334 5.10 -6.54 -16.04
CA CYS A 334 5.54 -5.76 -14.88
C CYS A 334 6.95 -6.14 -14.42
N TRP A 335 7.34 -7.41 -14.50
CA TRP A 335 8.67 -7.88 -14.05
C TRP A 335 9.65 -8.14 -15.21
N ASP A 336 9.44 -7.48 -16.35
CA ASP A 336 10.31 -7.59 -17.53
C ASP A 336 11.77 -7.25 -17.17
N PRO A 337 12.77 -7.99 -17.69
CA PRO A 337 14.18 -7.65 -17.49
C PRO A 337 14.56 -6.22 -17.91
N ASP A 338 13.97 -5.70 -19.00
CA ASP A 338 14.19 -4.33 -19.45
C ASP A 338 13.24 -3.39 -18.69
N PRO A 339 13.76 -2.48 -17.84
CA PRO A 339 12.92 -1.55 -17.10
C PRO A 339 12.05 -0.65 -17.98
N ARG A 340 12.45 -0.44 -19.25
CA ARG A 340 11.71 0.40 -20.22
C ARG A 340 10.55 -0.34 -20.86
N ALA A 341 10.53 -1.67 -20.82
CA ALA A 341 9.45 -2.49 -21.35
C ALA A 341 8.29 -2.63 -20.34
N ARG A 342 8.51 -2.27 -19.08
CA ARG A 342 7.51 -2.31 -18.01
C ARG A 342 6.48 -1.18 -18.20
N PRO A 343 5.18 -1.41 -17.91
CA PRO A 343 4.17 -0.35 -17.93
C PRO A 343 4.46 0.72 -16.88
N SER A 344 3.88 1.91 -17.04
CA SER A 344 3.90 2.91 -15.97
C SER A 344 2.78 2.65 -14.95
N ALA A 345 2.88 3.23 -13.75
CA ALA A 345 1.79 3.15 -12.78
C ALA A 345 0.47 3.71 -13.34
N GLU A 346 0.51 4.76 -14.17
CA GLU A 346 -0.66 5.32 -14.85
C GLU A 346 -1.35 4.29 -15.76
N VAL A 347 -0.55 3.55 -16.54
CA VAL A 347 -1.07 2.48 -17.41
C VAL A 347 -1.69 1.36 -16.57
N LEU A 348 -1.08 0.99 -15.45
CA LEU A 348 -1.64 -0.01 -14.54
C LEU A 348 -3.01 0.40 -13.99
N ILE A 349 -3.15 1.66 -13.56
CA ILE A 349 -4.41 2.21 -13.03
C ILE A 349 -5.50 2.11 -14.08
N GLY A 350 -5.23 2.51 -15.33
CA GLY A 350 -6.20 2.41 -16.43
C GLY A 350 -6.65 0.97 -16.67
N ILE A 351 -5.71 0.04 -16.81
CA ILE A 351 -6.00 -1.38 -17.04
C ILE A 351 -6.84 -1.99 -15.90
N LEU A 352 -6.50 -1.69 -14.64
CA LEU A 352 -7.19 -2.25 -13.48
C LEU A 352 -8.59 -1.65 -13.29
N LYS A 353 -8.78 -0.36 -13.60
CA LYS A 353 -10.11 0.27 -13.64
C LYS A 353 -10.99 -0.39 -14.69
N ASP A 354 -10.46 -0.64 -15.89
CA ASP A 354 -11.18 -1.33 -16.94
C ASP A 354 -11.60 -2.74 -16.48
N TRP A 355 -10.70 -3.49 -15.84
CA TRP A 355 -11.04 -4.83 -15.31
C TRP A 355 -12.16 -4.76 -14.27
N ILE A 356 -12.11 -3.83 -13.32
CA ILE A 356 -13.13 -3.69 -12.27
C ILE A 356 -14.48 -3.25 -12.86
N CYS A 357 -14.47 -2.28 -13.79
CA CYS A 357 -15.68 -1.84 -14.49
C CYS A 357 -16.29 -2.97 -15.30
N SER A 358 -15.47 -3.80 -15.94
CA SER A 358 -15.96 -4.97 -16.65
C SER A 358 -16.47 -6.06 -15.70
N THR A 359 -16.04 -6.14 -14.44
CA THR A 359 -16.58 -7.13 -13.46
C THR A 359 -17.89 -6.70 -12.79
N ASN A 360 -18.22 -5.42 -12.80
CA ASN A 360 -19.43 -4.87 -12.18
C ASN A 360 -20.50 -4.62 -13.26
N ASP A 361 -21.39 -5.59 -13.50
CA ASP A 361 -22.48 -5.52 -14.50
C ASP A 361 -23.57 -4.44 -14.23
N ASP A 362 -23.43 -3.65 -13.16
CA ASP A 362 -24.33 -2.54 -12.84
C ASP A 362 -23.75 -1.19 -13.31
N GLN A 363 -24.48 -0.51 -14.20
CA GLN A 363 -24.25 0.87 -14.62
C GLN A 363 -24.44 1.89 -13.46
N SER A 364 -23.77 1.73 -12.33
CA SER A 364 -23.65 2.82 -11.35
C SER A 364 -22.52 3.75 -11.80
N SER A 365 -22.92 4.90 -12.33
CA SER A 365 -22.04 5.99 -12.73
C SER A 365 -21.13 6.43 -11.57
N LEU A 366 -19.88 6.01 -11.57
CA LEU A 366 -18.82 6.67 -10.82
C LEU A 366 -18.62 8.07 -11.46
N ASP A 367 -18.72 9.12 -10.66
CA ASP A 367 -18.64 10.51 -11.10
C ASP A 367 -17.17 10.87 -11.40
N TYR A 368 -16.83 10.91 -12.70
CA TYR A 368 -15.49 11.08 -13.25
C TYR A 368 -15.08 12.56 -13.48
N SER A 369 -15.54 13.49 -12.65
CA SER A 369 -15.31 14.93 -12.90
C SER A 369 -13.86 15.43 -12.71
N GLU A 370 -12.89 14.59 -12.32
CA GLU A 370 -11.48 15.01 -12.14
C GLU A 370 -10.47 14.46 -13.18
N ILE A 371 -10.89 13.66 -14.16
CA ILE A 371 -9.95 12.99 -15.10
C ILE A 371 -9.62 13.81 -16.37
N ASP A 372 -10.27 14.96 -16.59
CA ASP A 372 -10.26 15.65 -17.89
C ASP A 372 -8.96 16.44 -18.24
N GLN A 373 -7.78 16.02 -17.76
CA GLN A 373 -6.51 16.71 -18.07
C GLN A 373 -5.31 15.84 -18.48
N PHE A 374 -5.42 14.51 -18.59
CA PHE A 374 -4.22 13.67 -18.80
C PHE A 374 -4.23 12.84 -20.10
N ASN A 375 -4.58 13.46 -21.22
CA ASN A 375 -4.32 12.89 -22.55
C ASN A 375 -2.95 13.32 -23.09
N ASN A 376 -1.91 12.49 -22.93
CA ASN A 376 -0.64 12.62 -23.65
C ASN A 376 -0.12 11.29 -24.22
N LYS A 377 -0.52 11.01 -25.47
CA LYS A 377 0.26 10.53 -26.65
C LYS A 377 1.34 9.42 -26.61
N GLU A 378 1.53 8.63 -25.55
CA GLU A 378 2.42 7.43 -25.60
C GLU A 378 1.68 6.07 -25.68
N GLU A 379 0.47 6.06 -26.26
CA GLU A 379 -0.55 5.04 -26.00
C GLU A 379 -0.74 3.94 -27.09
N PHE A 380 0.27 3.67 -27.93
CA PHE A 380 0.07 2.77 -29.08
C PHE A 380 0.47 1.29 -28.87
N GLY A 381 1.04 0.91 -27.72
CA GLY A 381 1.43 -0.48 -27.41
C GLY A 381 0.47 -1.24 -26.50
N TRP A 382 -0.06 -0.57 -25.46
CA TRP A 382 -0.82 -1.20 -24.37
C TRP A 382 -2.31 -1.35 -24.63
N THR A 383 -2.84 -0.63 -25.63
CA THR A 383 -4.23 -0.77 -26.10
C THR A 383 -4.54 -2.19 -26.58
N SER A 384 -3.54 -2.99 -26.99
CA SER A 384 -3.75 -4.40 -27.35
C SER A 384 -3.98 -5.33 -26.15
N ILE A 385 -3.49 -4.99 -24.96
CA ILE A 385 -3.73 -5.74 -23.71
C ILE A 385 -5.07 -5.33 -23.10
N ALA A 386 -5.39 -4.03 -23.11
CA ALA A 386 -6.70 -3.51 -22.72
C ALA A 386 -7.83 -4.07 -23.62
N ASN A 387 -7.60 -4.18 -24.94
CA ASN A 387 -8.56 -4.75 -25.90
C ASN A 387 -8.59 -6.29 -25.95
N SER A 388 -7.83 -6.99 -25.10
CA SER A 388 -7.98 -8.44 -24.90
C SER A 388 -9.07 -8.79 -23.87
N SER A 389 -9.82 -7.78 -23.42
CA SER A 389 -10.98 -7.83 -22.53
C SER A 389 -12.21 -8.54 -23.11
N GLU A 390 -12.17 -9.01 -24.36
CA GLU A 390 -13.26 -9.72 -25.06
C GLU A 390 -13.79 -10.99 -24.34
N ASN A 391 -13.25 -11.37 -23.18
CA ASN A 391 -13.73 -12.50 -22.37
C ASN A 391 -13.95 -12.18 -20.88
N ILE A 392 -13.92 -10.91 -20.44
CA ILE A 392 -14.21 -10.61 -19.01
C ILE A 392 -15.63 -11.06 -18.64
N ASP A 393 -16.59 -10.90 -19.55
CA ASP A 393 -17.98 -11.35 -19.39
C ASP A 393 -18.13 -12.88 -19.19
N GLN A 394 -17.17 -13.69 -19.65
CA GLN A 394 -17.17 -15.15 -19.41
C GLN A 394 -16.76 -15.51 -17.98
N PHE A 395 -16.01 -14.64 -17.31
CA PHE A 395 -15.68 -14.80 -15.89
C PHE A 395 -16.79 -14.26 -14.98
N ASN A 396 -17.62 -13.34 -15.47
CA ASN A 396 -18.75 -12.74 -14.72
C ASN A 396 -20.06 -13.52 -14.81
N ASN A 397 -20.40 -14.10 -15.97
CA ASN A 397 -21.63 -14.90 -16.12
C ASN A 397 -21.55 -16.28 -15.43
N ALA A 398 -20.45 -16.57 -14.74
CA ALA A 398 -20.42 -17.58 -13.69
C ALA A 398 -21.03 -16.96 -12.43
N GLU A 399 -22.36 -16.98 -12.31
CA GLU A 399 -23.02 -16.78 -11.01
C GLU A 399 -22.38 -17.77 -10.01
N GLU A 400 -21.53 -17.23 -9.14
CA GLU A 400 -20.47 -17.95 -8.42
C GLU A 400 -19.39 -18.56 -9.32
N VAL A 401 -18.16 -18.04 -9.27
CA VAL A 401 -16.97 -18.87 -9.52
C VAL A 401 -16.83 -19.84 -8.33
N ARG A 402 -17.77 -20.76 -8.23
CA ARG A 402 -17.56 -22.07 -7.61
C ARG A 402 -16.55 -22.75 -8.50
N TRP A 403 -15.32 -22.81 -8.04
CA TRP A 403 -14.24 -23.59 -8.66
C TRP A 403 -14.78 -24.88 -9.28
N THR A 404 -14.33 -25.23 -10.49
CA THR A 404 -14.57 -26.51 -11.19
C THR A 404 -14.20 -27.74 -10.34
N SER A 405 -13.58 -27.52 -9.19
CA SER A 405 -13.43 -28.45 -8.07
C SER A 405 -14.75 -28.89 -7.42
N ILE A 406 -15.85 -28.12 -7.47
CA ILE A 406 -17.15 -28.47 -6.88
C ILE A 406 -17.92 -29.51 -7.71
N ASP A 407 -17.83 -29.50 -9.03
CA ASP A 407 -18.45 -30.56 -9.84
C ASP A 407 -17.63 -31.86 -9.77
N LYS A 408 -16.30 -31.74 -9.61
CA LYS A 408 -15.44 -32.85 -9.18
C LYS A 408 -15.84 -33.34 -7.78
N PHE A 409 -16.16 -32.44 -6.85
CA PHE A 409 -16.66 -32.73 -5.50
C PHE A 409 -18.04 -33.44 -5.50
N LYS A 410 -18.98 -33.01 -6.34
CA LYS A 410 -20.30 -33.66 -6.53
C LYS A 410 -20.18 -35.05 -7.16
N SER A 411 -19.23 -35.25 -8.08
CA SER A 411 -18.98 -36.58 -8.66
C SER A 411 -18.35 -37.57 -7.66
N ILE A 412 -17.57 -37.07 -6.69
CA ILE A 412 -16.99 -37.85 -5.59
C ILE A 412 -18.04 -38.15 -4.50
N GLN A 413 -18.95 -37.21 -4.20
CA GLN A 413 -20.08 -37.41 -3.28
C GLN A 413 -21.05 -38.51 -3.72
N LYS A 414 -21.18 -38.77 -5.03
CA LYS A 414 -22.06 -39.82 -5.56
C LYS A 414 -21.59 -41.25 -5.23
N ASN A 415 -20.37 -41.41 -4.70
CA ASN A 415 -19.75 -42.70 -4.40
C ASN A 415 -19.63 -43.02 -2.90
N HIS A 416 -20.05 -42.13 -2.00
CA HIS A 416 -20.01 -42.38 -0.56
C HIS A 416 -21.34 -41.98 0.09
N ASP A 417 -22.17 -42.99 0.31
CA ASP A 417 -23.42 -42.87 1.07
C ASP A 417 -23.15 -42.56 2.55
N GLU A 418 -23.96 -41.63 3.04
CA GLU A 418 -24.40 -41.38 4.42
C GLU A 418 -23.49 -40.60 5.40
N HIS A 419 -24.07 -39.45 5.79
CA HIS A 419 -23.92 -38.67 7.03
C HIS A 419 -22.69 -37.80 7.27
N TYR A 420 -22.72 -36.56 6.75
CA TYR A 420 -22.33 -35.35 7.50
C TYR A 420 -23.22 -34.17 7.07
N THR A 421 -23.86 -33.52 8.05
CA THR A 421 -24.70 -32.32 7.89
C THR A 421 -24.12 -31.18 8.73
N ASP A 422 -23.07 -30.52 8.23
CA ASP A 422 -22.67 -29.19 8.70
C ASP A 422 -21.72 -28.54 7.67
N ILE A 423 -21.87 -27.24 7.43
CA ILE A 423 -21.08 -26.46 6.44
C ILE A 423 -19.68 -26.11 6.96
N ASN A 424 -19.35 -26.55 8.17
CA ASN A 424 -18.06 -26.33 8.82
C ASN A 424 -17.00 -27.42 8.50
N ASP A 425 -17.33 -28.46 7.74
CA ASP A 425 -16.41 -29.56 7.41
C ASP A 425 -15.73 -29.46 6.04
N VAL A 426 -15.90 -28.35 5.31
CA VAL A 426 -15.25 -28.12 3.99
C VAL A 426 -13.80 -27.65 4.11
N GLY A 427 -13.29 -27.49 5.34
CA GLY A 427 -11.88 -27.17 5.63
C GLY A 427 -10.88 -28.26 5.22
N TRP A 428 -11.33 -29.37 4.63
CA TRP A 428 -10.50 -30.53 4.33
C TRP A 428 -10.06 -30.69 2.86
N PHE A 429 -10.30 -29.69 2.00
CA PHE A 429 -9.81 -29.71 0.60
C PHE A 429 -8.81 -28.60 0.22
N PHE A 430 -8.46 -27.69 1.14
CA PHE A 430 -7.45 -26.64 0.92
C PHE A 430 -6.29 -26.65 1.94
N GLN A 431 -6.03 -27.80 2.56
CA GLN A 431 -4.78 -28.01 3.31
C GLN A 431 -3.65 -28.49 2.40
N LYS A 432 -3.10 -27.59 1.58
CA LYS A 432 -1.63 -27.49 1.53
C LYS A 432 -1.21 -26.46 2.57
N SER A 433 -1.51 -26.70 3.84
CA SER A 433 -0.49 -27.15 4.80
C SER A 433 0.92 -26.65 4.47
N ALA A 434 1.32 -25.62 5.20
CA ALA A 434 2.67 -25.48 5.76
C ALA A 434 3.80 -25.87 4.79
N GLN A 435 3.91 -25.15 3.69
CA GLN A 435 5.19 -25.09 3.01
C GLN A 435 6.25 -24.64 4.03
N GLU A 436 7.22 -25.50 4.32
CA GLU A 436 8.36 -25.14 5.15
C GLU A 436 9.06 -23.98 4.46
N ILE A 437 8.80 -22.76 4.93
CA ILE A 437 9.53 -21.58 4.51
C ILE A 437 11.00 -21.87 4.77
N HIS A 438 11.81 -21.78 3.72
CA HIS A 438 13.23 -22.01 3.83
C HIS A 438 13.78 -21.10 4.94
N ALA A 439 14.59 -21.64 5.86
CA ALA A 439 14.98 -20.92 7.09
C ALA A 439 15.72 -19.59 6.86
N LYS A 440 16.29 -19.39 5.67
CA LYS A 440 16.95 -18.15 5.23
C LYS A 440 16.07 -17.25 4.35
N ALA A 441 14.80 -17.60 4.12
CA ALA A 441 13.85 -16.74 3.43
C ALA A 441 13.41 -15.61 4.38
N ILE A 442 13.58 -14.37 3.94
CA ILE A 442 13.33 -13.17 4.76
C ILE A 442 12.42 -12.24 3.98
N TYR A 443 11.24 -11.96 4.56
CA TYR A 443 10.19 -11.11 4.00
C TYR A 443 10.00 -9.79 4.74
N SER A 444 10.87 -9.51 5.70
CA SER A 444 11.05 -8.18 6.28
C SER A 444 12.18 -7.47 5.53
N GLY A 445 12.03 -6.16 5.33
CA GLY A 445 13.12 -5.37 4.74
C GLY A 445 14.39 -5.47 5.58
N ARG A 446 15.53 -5.38 4.91
CA ARG A 446 16.86 -5.37 5.52
C ARG A 446 17.82 -4.54 4.68
N LEU A 447 18.92 -4.13 5.29
CA LEU A 447 20.03 -3.52 4.57
C LEU A 447 20.78 -4.59 3.77
N ILE A 448 21.06 -4.31 2.51
CA ILE A 448 21.80 -5.19 1.58
C ILE A 448 22.98 -4.39 1.05
N ASP A 449 24.18 -4.93 1.23
CA ASP A 449 25.40 -4.41 0.64
C ASP A 449 25.50 -4.89 -0.81
N VAL A 450 25.18 -4.02 -1.77
CA VAL A 450 25.18 -4.35 -3.19
C VAL A 450 26.58 -4.62 -3.70
N SER A 451 27.61 -4.07 -3.05
CA SER A 451 29.00 -4.33 -3.45
C SER A 451 29.38 -5.80 -3.27
N GLU A 452 28.85 -6.47 -2.24
CA GLU A 452 29.01 -7.92 -2.03
C GLU A 452 28.41 -8.71 -3.21
N TYR A 453 27.22 -8.31 -3.64
CA TYR A 453 26.47 -8.95 -4.73
C TYR A 453 27.19 -8.74 -6.07
N GLN A 454 27.59 -7.51 -6.37
CA GLN A 454 28.34 -7.19 -7.59
C GLN A 454 29.70 -7.90 -7.65
N ASN A 455 30.38 -8.03 -6.51
CA ASN A 455 31.63 -8.79 -6.45
C ASN A 455 31.40 -10.29 -6.67
N TYR A 456 30.28 -10.83 -6.19
CA TYR A 456 29.89 -12.22 -6.49
C TYR A 456 29.58 -12.39 -7.98
N PHE A 457 28.82 -11.48 -8.58
CA PHE A 457 28.44 -11.53 -9.98
C PHE A 457 29.66 -11.51 -10.90
N LYS A 458 30.60 -10.58 -10.68
CA LYS A 458 31.85 -10.51 -11.46
C LYS A 458 32.65 -11.80 -11.47
N LYS A 459 32.64 -12.57 -10.37
CA LYS A 459 33.37 -13.85 -10.30
C LYS A 459 32.72 -14.97 -11.10
N HIS A 460 31.41 -14.88 -11.36
CA HIS A 460 30.63 -15.91 -12.06
C HIS A 460 30.30 -15.54 -13.51
N ASP A 461 30.50 -14.27 -13.90
CA ASP A 461 30.49 -13.84 -15.30
C ASP A 461 31.80 -14.21 -16.06
N ASP A 462 32.87 -14.55 -15.32
CA ASP A 462 34.19 -14.91 -15.86
C ASP A 462 34.38 -16.44 -16.11
N ASP A 463 33.39 -17.27 -15.75
CA ASP A 463 33.33 -18.74 -15.93
C ASP A 463 32.31 -19.13 -17.01
#